data_AF-A0A1D2WDW1-F1
#
_entry.id   AF-A0A1D2WDW1-F1
#
_cell.length_a   1.000
_cell.length_b   1.000
_cell.length_c   1.000
_cell.angle_alpha   90.00
_cell.angle_beta   90.00
_cell.angle_gamma   90.00
#
_symmetry.space_group_name_H-M   'P 1'
#
loop_
_entity.id
_entity.type
_entity.pdbx_description
1 polymer ?
#
loop_
_entity_poly.entity_id
_entity_poly.type
_entity_poly.pdbx_seq_one_letter_code
_entity_poly.pdbx_strand_id
1 'polypeptide(L)'
;MKQKIIILAIALITAFLLMGSASAATFTLLGSDSEVSYSNSANTFNVYLNAYCGYVSTYGYKQISSIRITDIYGLKATLTRNVDFTSTKNSYGYTTSVDINQDELGLSPLKRIEVNFIKQSDLRIAATKKSGNYYYITVKNYGDATARSSYLGTSIYSHKTMKTYIPSLKPGQYKTVKIYVKSYYSKTFKADCTNLVNEIYEYNNVKYRT
;
A
#
# COMPACT_ATOMS: atom_id res chain seq x y z
N MET A 1 27.89 16.54 23.95
CA MET A 1 27.72 15.35 23.08
C MET A 1 26.62 14.39 23.54
N LYS A 2 26.50 14.06 24.83
CA LYS A 2 25.54 13.06 25.34
C LYS A 2 24.05 13.35 25.06
N GLN A 3 23.60 14.61 25.09
CA GLN A 3 22.21 14.98 24.80
C GLN A 3 21.79 14.75 23.33
N LYS A 4 22.70 14.92 22.36
CA LYS A 4 22.39 14.71 20.94
C LYS A 4 22.15 13.24 20.60
N ILE A 5 22.80 12.32 21.32
CA ILE A 5 22.65 10.87 21.15
C ILE A 5 21.31 10.39 21.72
N ILE A 6 20.88 10.95 22.85
CA ILE A 6 19.59 10.63 23.47
C ILE A 6 18.42 11.07 22.59
N ILE A 7 18.50 12.26 21.98
CA ILE A 7 17.47 12.76 21.06
C ILE A 7 17.38 11.89 19.80
N LEU A 8 18.52 11.46 19.25
CA LEU A 8 18.56 10.58 18.08
C LEU A 8 17.98 9.19 18.38
N ALA A 9 18.25 8.64 19.57
CA ALA A 9 17.70 7.35 20.01
C ALA A 9 16.18 7.42 20.22
N ILE A 10 15.66 8.50 20.83
CA ILE A 10 14.22 8.71 21.03
C ILE A 10 13.51 8.94 19.68
N ALA A 11 14.15 9.64 18.74
CA ALA A 11 13.63 9.82 17.38
C ALA A 11 13.56 8.49 16.60
N LEU A 12 14.55 7.60 16.76
CA LEU A 12 14.53 6.27 16.14
C LEU A 12 13.44 5.37 16.73
N ILE A 13 13.26 5.40 18.05
CA ILE A 13 12.25 4.59 18.75
C ILE A 13 10.83 5.09 18.42
N THR A 14 10.63 6.40 18.33
CA THR A 14 9.34 6.97 17.90
C THR A 14 9.07 6.75 16.41
N ALA A 15 10.09 6.72 15.55
CA ALA A 15 9.93 6.31 14.14
C ALA A 15 9.53 4.82 14.00
N PHE A 16 10.00 3.95 14.91
CA PHE A 16 9.57 2.54 14.99
C PHE A 16 8.15 2.38 15.54
N LEU A 17 7.74 3.20 16.52
CA LEU A 17 6.41 3.12 17.14
C LEU A 17 5.30 3.85 16.34
N LEU A 18 5.67 4.76 15.43
CA LEU A 18 4.75 5.43 14.50
C LEU A 18 4.50 4.63 13.20
N MET A 19 5.02 3.40 13.11
CA MET A 19 4.64 2.47 12.03
C MET A 19 3.17 2.09 12.23
N GLY A 20 2.30 2.86 11.57
CA GLY A 20 0.85 2.74 11.66
C GLY A 20 0.39 1.29 11.61
N SER A 21 -0.48 0.94 12.56
CA SER A 21 -1.03 -0.41 12.77
C SER A 21 -1.28 -1.13 11.46
N ALA A 22 -0.46 -2.13 11.15
CA ALA A 22 -0.59 -2.94 9.95
C ALA A 22 -2.01 -3.55 9.87
N SER A 23 -2.61 -3.56 8.67
CA SER A 23 -3.81 -4.36 8.45
C SER A 23 -3.35 -5.82 8.34
N ALA A 24 -3.74 -6.67 9.29
CA ALA A 24 -3.35 -8.07 9.31
C ALA A 24 -4.40 -8.95 8.61
N ALA A 25 -3.95 -9.88 7.78
CA ALA A 25 -4.74 -11.02 7.34
C ALA A 25 -4.28 -12.26 8.11
N THR A 26 -5.22 -12.98 8.73
CA THR A 26 -4.93 -14.20 9.49
C THR A 26 -5.47 -15.42 8.75
N PHE A 27 -4.64 -16.46 8.67
CA PHE A 27 -5.00 -17.75 8.09
C PHE A 27 -4.67 -18.86 9.07
N THR A 28 -5.67 -19.68 9.39
CA THR A 28 -5.56 -20.80 10.33
C THR A 28 -5.79 -22.09 9.57
N LEU A 29 -4.88 -23.05 9.70
CA LEU A 29 -5.13 -24.42 9.25
C LEU A 29 -6.17 -25.07 10.16
N LEU A 30 -7.26 -25.55 9.56
CA LEU A 30 -8.25 -26.38 10.24
C LEU A 30 -8.06 -27.81 9.75
N GLY A 31 -7.13 -28.55 10.38
CA GLY A 31 -6.89 -29.96 10.09
C GLY A 31 -5.76 -30.25 9.10
N SER A 32 -5.63 -31.52 8.73
CA SER A 32 -4.63 -32.07 7.80
C SER A 32 -4.87 -31.71 6.33
N ASP A 33 -5.92 -30.94 6.04
CA ASP A 33 -6.29 -30.59 4.68
C ASP A 33 -5.33 -29.54 4.13
N SER A 34 -4.60 -30.02 3.13
CA SER A 34 -3.64 -29.30 2.31
C SER A 34 -4.31 -28.14 1.59
N GLU A 35 -3.66 -26.97 1.65
CA GLU A 35 -3.88 -25.85 0.74
C GLU A 35 -5.04 -24.91 1.11
N VAL A 36 -4.83 -24.09 2.15
CA VAL A 36 -5.70 -22.92 2.37
C VAL A 36 -5.23 -21.78 1.47
N SER A 37 -5.91 -21.59 0.32
CA SER A 37 -5.73 -20.41 -0.53
C SER A 37 -6.75 -19.31 -0.18
N TYR A 38 -6.29 -18.07 -0.04
CA TYR A 38 -7.18 -16.91 0.06
C TYR A 38 -6.76 -15.88 -0.98
N SER A 39 -7.66 -15.62 -1.93
CA SER A 39 -7.61 -14.47 -2.84
C SER A 39 -8.90 -13.66 -2.65
N ASN A 40 -8.82 -12.33 -2.70
CA ASN A 40 -10.02 -11.51 -2.73
C ASN A 40 -10.38 -11.15 -4.18
N SER A 41 -11.66 -10.93 -4.46
CA SER A 41 -12.18 -10.69 -5.81
C SER A 41 -11.66 -9.39 -6.48
N ALA A 42 -10.90 -8.57 -5.75
CA ALA A 42 -10.35 -7.32 -6.26
C ALA A 42 -8.85 -7.38 -6.57
N ASN A 43 -8.07 -8.28 -5.93
CA ASN A 43 -6.62 -8.41 -6.08
C ASN A 43 -6.12 -9.82 -5.73
N THR A 44 -5.12 -10.31 -6.46
CA THR A 44 -4.49 -11.62 -6.23
C THR A 44 -3.37 -11.52 -5.20
N PHE A 45 -3.70 -11.72 -3.94
CA PHE A 45 -2.75 -12.18 -2.92
C PHE A 45 -3.06 -13.65 -2.70
N ASN A 46 -2.06 -14.53 -2.63
CA ASN A 46 -2.22 -15.94 -2.31
C ASN A 46 -1.34 -16.26 -1.11
N VAL A 47 -1.97 -16.67 -0.01
CA VAL A 47 -1.27 -17.43 1.01
C VAL A 47 -1.47 -18.88 0.69
N TYR A 48 -0.38 -19.63 0.72
CA TYR A 48 -0.39 -21.06 0.64
C TYR A 48 0.18 -21.63 1.92
N LEU A 49 -0.54 -22.55 2.52
CA LEU A 49 -0.11 -23.19 3.75
C LEU A 49 -0.37 -24.68 3.64
N ASN A 50 0.70 -25.46 3.70
CA ASN A 50 0.64 -26.90 3.92
C ASN A 50 1.35 -27.22 5.24
N ALA A 51 1.14 -28.44 5.77
CA ALA A 51 1.62 -28.82 7.09
C ALA A 51 3.16 -28.97 7.20
N TYR A 52 3.89 -28.96 6.08
CA TYR A 52 5.33 -29.21 6.01
C TYR A 52 6.14 -27.99 5.52
N CYS A 53 5.55 -27.15 4.68
CA CYS A 53 6.11 -25.91 4.19
C CYS A 53 5.00 -24.89 3.91
N GLY A 54 5.32 -23.62 4.17
CA GLY A 54 4.43 -22.50 3.89
C GLY A 54 4.96 -21.67 2.71
N TYR A 55 4.08 -20.94 2.06
CA TYR A 55 4.46 -19.95 1.06
C TYR A 55 3.52 -18.75 1.10
N VAL A 56 4.08 -17.55 0.99
CA VAL A 56 3.29 -16.30 0.94
C VAL A 56 3.64 -15.54 -0.32
N SER A 57 2.64 -15.22 -1.15
CA SER A 57 2.82 -14.39 -2.34
C SER A 57 1.79 -13.29 -2.51
N THR A 58 2.26 -12.06 -2.74
CA THR A 58 1.44 -10.94 -3.25
C THR A 58 1.79 -10.66 -4.69
N TYR A 59 0.81 -10.42 -5.54
CA TYR A 59 1.02 -9.81 -6.85
C TYR A 59 0.17 -8.55 -6.99
N GLY A 60 0.82 -7.41 -7.25
CA GLY A 60 0.13 -6.13 -7.45
C GLY A 60 -0.75 -5.73 -6.27
N TYR A 61 -0.27 -5.90 -5.03
CA TYR A 61 -1.05 -5.60 -3.82
C TYR A 61 -0.27 -4.71 -2.84
N LYS A 62 -0.70 -4.65 -1.58
CA LYS A 62 -0.02 -3.92 -0.52
C LYS A 62 1.32 -4.54 -0.16
N GLN A 63 2.22 -3.71 0.33
CA GLN A 63 3.52 -4.13 0.84
C GLN A 63 3.36 -4.93 2.14
N ILE A 64 3.98 -6.11 2.22
CA ILE A 64 4.02 -6.91 3.44
C ILE A 64 5.01 -6.27 4.44
N SER A 65 4.60 -6.08 5.68
CA SER A 65 5.47 -5.65 6.78
C SER A 65 6.18 -6.83 7.44
N SER A 66 5.42 -7.88 7.73
CA SER A 66 5.89 -9.07 8.44
C SER A 66 4.97 -10.26 8.22
N ILE A 67 5.52 -11.44 8.37
CA ILE A 67 4.80 -12.71 8.35
C ILE A 67 5.06 -13.39 9.70
N ARG A 68 4.02 -13.56 10.50
CA ARG A 68 4.10 -14.31 11.75
C ARG A 68 3.63 -15.73 11.51
N ILE A 69 4.47 -16.68 11.83
CA ILE A 69 4.19 -18.11 11.73
C ILE A 69 4.03 -18.66 13.13
N THR A 70 3.04 -19.52 13.34
CA THR A 70 2.85 -20.28 14.57
C THR A 70 2.72 -21.75 14.23
N ASP A 71 3.43 -22.61 14.94
CA ASP A 71 3.35 -24.06 14.77
C ASP A 71 2.20 -24.69 15.57
N ILE A 72 2.03 -26.00 15.44
CA ILE A 72 1.00 -26.77 16.15
C ILE A 72 1.11 -26.69 17.68
N TYR A 73 2.31 -26.48 18.21
CA TYR A 73 2.60 -26.38 19.65
C TYR A 73 2.54 -24.94 20.18
N GLY A 74 2.36 -23.95 19.30
CA GLY A 74 2.25 -22.54 19.65
C GLY A 74 3.58 -21.77 19.65
N LEU A 75 4.69 -22.41 19.22
CA LEU A 75 5.96 -21.73 18.99
C LEU A 75 5.82 -20.78 17.79
N LYS A 76 6.53 -19.64 17.83
CA LYS A 76 6.34 -18.55 16.87
C LYS A 76 7.65 -18.13 16.25
N ALA A 77 7.62 -17.93 14.93
CA ALA A 77 8.65 -17.21 14.20
C ALA A 77 8.03 -15.97 13.53
N THR A 78 8.82 -14.93 13.31
CA THR A 78 8.37 -13.74 12.58
C THR A 78 9.41 -13.37 11.54
N LEU A 79 9.02 -13.47 10.27
CA LEU A 79 9.80 -12.95 9.16
C LEU A 79 9.47 -11.46 9.00
N THR A 80 10.50 -10.64 8.86
CA THR A 80 10.42 -9.18 8.78
C THR A 80 10.95 -8.68 7.45
N ARG A 81 10.22 -7.72 6.86
CA ARG A 81 10.63 -7.07 5.62
C ARG A 81 12.00 -6.38 5.77
N ASN A 82 12.81 -6.47 4.72
CA ASN A 82 14.20 -5.99 4.60
C ASN A 82 15.21 -6.76 5.46
N VAL A 83 14.79 -7.84 6.12
CA VAL A 83 15.68 -8.79 6.80
C VAL A 83 15.54 -10.13 6.11
N ASP A 84 14.33 -10.67 6.12
CA ASP A 84 14.06 -12.04 5.63
C ASP A 84 13.49 -12.04 4.22
N PHE A 85 12.86 -10.94 3.79
CA PHE A 85 12.29 -10.80 2.45
C PHE A 85 12.21 -9.33 2.02
N THR A 86 12.07 -9.11 0.72
CA THR A 86 11.85 -7.78 0.14
C THR A 86 10.61 -7.77 -0.74
N SER A 87 9.99 -6.59 -0.89
CA SER A 87 8.87 -6.40 -1.81
C SER A 87 9.31 -5.55 -2.99
N THR A 88 9.00 -5.99 -4.20
CA THR A 88 9.28 -5.26 -5.44
C THR A 88 8.08 -4.40 -5.82
N LYS A 89 8.31 -3.09 -6.01
CA LYS A 89 7.29 -2.15 -6.48
C LYS A 89 7.17 -2.19 -8.01
N ASN A 90 5.95 -2.23 -8.52
CA ASN A 90 5.62 -2.01 -9.93
C ASN A 90 4.41 -1.05 -10.06
N SER A 91 3.99 -0.75 -11.29
CA SER A 91 2.86 0.17 -11.56
C SER A 91 1.56 -0.29 -10.90
N TYR A 92 1.36 -1.60 -10.76
CA TYR A 92 0.17 -2.25 -10.23
C TYR A 92 0.26 -2.59 -8.73
N GLY A 93 1.30 -2.18 -7.99
CA GLY A 93 1.42 -2.53 -6.57
C GLY A 93 2.76 -3.07 -6.16
N TYR A 94 2.74 -3.85 -5.09
CA TYR A 94 3.90 -4.55 -4.54
C TYR A 94 3.76 -6.05 -4.80
N THR A 95 4.88 -6.65 -5.19
CA THR A 95 5.03 -8.09 -5.37
C THR A 95 6.01 -8.62 -4.33
N THR A 96 5.65 -9.70 -3.65
CA THR A 96 6.46 -10.35 -2.61
C THR A 96 6.25 -11.84 -2.73
N SER A 97 7.31 -12.63 -2.55
CA SER A 97 7.28 -14.09 -2.60
C SER A 97 8.19 -14.59 -1.48
N VAL A 98 7.66 -15.38 -0.55
CA VAL A 98 8.40 -15.86 0.63
C VAL A 98 8.10 -17.33 0.84
N ASP A 99 9.12 -18.16 0.69
CA ASP A 99 9.10 -19.55 1.10
C ASP A 99 9.33 -19.65 2.62
N ILE A 100 8.54 -20.47 3.30
CA ILE A 100 8.62 -20.67 4.74
C ILE A 100 9.13 -22.09 4.96
N ASN A 101 10.43 -22.18 5.20
CA ASN A 101 11.10 -23.40 5.63
C ASN A 101 10.98 -23.54 7.15
N GLN A 102 10.09 -24.42 7.62
CA GLN A 102 9.83 -24.58 9.06
C GLN A 102 11.06 -25.09 9.83
N ASP A 103 11.90 -25.92 9.21
CA ASP A 103 13.07 -26.51 9.85
C ASP A 103 14.15 -25.45 10.11
N GLU A 104 14.39 -24.55 9.15
CA GLU A 104 15.28 -23.39 9.31
C GLU A 104 14.78 -22.42 10.39
N LEU A 105 13.46 -22.37 10.60
CA LEU A 105 12.83 -21.55 11.63
C LEU A 105 12.73 -22.26 12.99
N GLY A 106 13.20 -23.51 13.09
CA GLY A 106 13.10 -24.32 14.29
C GLY A 106 11.66 -24.59 14.73
N LEU A 107 10.73 -24.66 13.77
CA LEU A 107 9.31 -24.86 14.00
C LEU A 107 8.90 -26.30 13.72
N SER A 108 7.91 -26.78 14.47
CA SER A 108 7.16 -27.99 14.12
C SER A 108 6.17 -27.69 12.98
N PRO A 109 5.36 -28.68 12.52
CA PRO A 109 4.34 -28.45 11.51
C PRO A 109 3.55 -27.16 11.72
N LEU A 110 3.38 -26.40 10.64
CA LEU A 110 2.78 -25.08 10.70
C LEU A 110 1.29 -25.17 11.04
N LYS A 111 0.79 -24.25 11.88
CA LYS A 111 -0.63 -24.17 12.27
C LYS A 111 -1.30 -22.90 11.76
N ARG A 112 -0.58 -21.78 11.79
CA ARG A 112 -1.14 -20.47 11.48
C ARG A 112 -0.10 -19.57 10.83
N ILE A 113 -0.54 -18.84 9.81
CA ILE A 113 0.23 -17.75 9.21
C ILE A 113 -0.60 -16.46 9.31
N GLU A 114 0.01 -15.43 9.87
CA GLU A 114 -0.55 -14.08 9.91
C GLU A 114 0.33 -13.18 9.03
N VAL A 115 -0.25 -12.64 7.96
CA VAL A 115 0.43 -11.72 7.07
C VAL A 115 0.00 -10.31 7.39
N ASN A 116 0.97 -9.50 7.80
CA ASN A 116 0.75 -8.11 8.16
C ASN A 116 1.13 -7.23 6.98
N PHE A 117 0.24 -6.32 6.60
CA PHE A 117 0.48 -5.35 5.53
C PHE A 117 0.73 -3.97 6.08
N ILE A 118 1.66 -3.26 5.47
CA ILE A 118 1.90 -1.85 5.77
C ILE A 118 0.66 -1.05 5.41
N LYS A 119 0.25 -0.11 6.26
CA LYS A 119 -0.77 0.87 5.89
C LYS A 119 -0.25 1.75 4.76
N GLN A 120 -1.03 1.90 3.69
CA GLN A 120 -0.62 2.62 2.49
C GLN A 120 -1.74 3.53 2.00
N SER A 121 -1.36 4.71 1.54
CA SER A 121 -2.26 5.68 0.90
C SER A 121 -2.55 5.26 -0.54
N ASP A 122 -3.63 5.80 -1.10
CA ASP A 122 -4.04 5.53 -2.49
C ASP A 122 -4.95 6.67 -2.99
N LEU A 123 -4.35 7.75 -3.49
CA LEU A 123 -5.04 8.92 -4.01
C LEU A 123 -5.54 8.67 -5.42
N ARG A 124 -6.85 8.70 -5.60
CA ARG A 124 -7.47 8.54 -6.92
C ARG A 124 -8.35 9.72 -7.26
N ILE A 125 -8.55 9.95 -8.56
CA ILE A 125 -9.56 10.91 -9.03
C ILE A 125 -10.93 10.25 -8.97
N ALA A 126 -11.65 10.52 -7.87
CA ALA A 126 -12.98 9.99 -7.64
C ALA A 126 -14.02 10.57 -8.61
N ALA A 127 -13.97 11.88 -8.85
CA ALA A 127 -14.96 12.56 -9.69
C ALA A 127 -14.36 13.73 -10.49
N THR A 128 -15.00 14.02 -11.62
CA THR A 128 -14.65 15.16 -12.49
C THR A 128 -15.94 15.77 -13.02
N LYS A 129 -16.23 17.00 -12.59
CA LYS A 129 -17.40 17.78 -13.04
C LYS A 129 -16.93 19.03 -13.79
N LYS A 130 -17.59 19.37 -14.90
CA LYS A 130 -17.35 20.60 -15.68
C LYS A 130 -18.49 21.59 -15.43
N SER A 131 -18.16 22.87 -15.29
CA SER A 131 -19.12 23.98 -15.32
C SER A 131 -18.49 25.18 -16.00
N GLY A 132 -18.98 25.55 -17.19
CA GLY A 132 -18.36 26.54 -18.06
C GLY A 132 -16.89 26.21 -18.36
N ASN A 133 -16.01 27.17 -18.11
CA ASN A 133 -14.55 27.03 -18.26
C ASN A 133 -13.86 26.47 -17.00
N TYR A 134 -14.60 25.90 -16.04
CA TYR A 134 -14.04 25.35 -14.82
C TYR A 134 -14.24 23.84 -14.72
N TYR A 135 -13.21 23.16 -14.23
CA TYR A 135 -13.23 21.76 -13.83
C TYR A 135 -13.15 21.66 -12.31
N TYR A 136 -13.99 20.78 -11.77
CA TYR A 136 -14.04 20.43 -10.36
C TYR A 136 -13.58 18.99 -10.25
N ILE A 137 -12.35 18.80 -9.81
CA ILE A 137 -11.70 17.50 -9.70
C ILE A 137 -11.68 17.09 -8.24
N THR A 138 -12.33 15.97 -7.94
CA THR A 138 -12.35 15.40 -6.59
C THR A 138 -11.28 14.32 -6.49
N VAL A 139 -10.24 14.59 -5.71
CA VAL A 139 -9.20 13.63 -5.34
C VAL A 139 -9.56 13.03 -3.99
N LYS A 140 -9.59 11.70 -3.87
CA LYS A 140 -9.93 10.98 -2.64
C LYS A 140 -8.84 9.98 -2.29
N ASN A 141 -8.54 9.84 -1.01
CA ASN A 141 -7.68 8.77 -0.51
C ASN A 141 -8.52 7.51 -0.23
N TYR A 142 -8.31 6.47 -1.02
CA TYR A 142 -8.93 5.15 -0.87
C TYR A 142 -8.09 4.19 -0.01
N GLY A 143 -6.87 4.59 0.33
CA GLY A 143 -5.94 3.81 1.14
C GLY A 143 -6.29 3.86 2.63
N ASP A 144 -5.56 3.07 3.40
CA ASP A 144 -5.70 2.95 4.86
C ASP A 144 -4.59 3.66 5.65
N ALA A 145 -3.67 4.34 4.96
CA ALA A 145 -2.79 5.36 5.53
C ALA A 145 -3.20 6.77 5.10
N THR A 146 -2.81 7.76 5.90
CA THR A 146 -2.88 9.17 5.52
C THR A 146 -1.94 9.45 4.35
N ALA A 147 -2.48 9.99 3.26
CA ALA A 147 -1.68 10.48 2.15
C ALA A 147 -1.06 11.83 2.54
N ARG A 148 0.26 11.98 2.31
CA ARG A 148 0.93 13.26 2.48
C ARG A 148 0.41 14.30 1.48
N SER A 149 0.65 15.57 1.77
CA SER A 149 0.33 16.65 0.82
C SER A 149 1.05 16.44 -0.50
N SER A 150 0.37 16.78 -1.59
CA SER A 150 0.82 16.53 -2.96
C SER A 150 0.24 17.54 -3.92
N TYR A 151 0.33 17.26 -5.23
CA TYR A 151 -0.22 18.11 -6.28
C TYR A 151 -1.06 17.31 -7.27
N LEU A 152 -2.21 17.86 -7.64
CA LEU A 152 -2.92 17.46 -8.85
C LEU A 152 -2.23 18.11 -10.05
N GLY A 153 -1.79 17.28 -11.00
CA GLY A 153 -1.30 17.73 -12.30
C GLY A 153 -2.43 17.80 -13.31
N THR A 154 -2.53 18.91 -14.04
CA THR A 154 -3.44 19.09 -15.17
C THR A 154 -2.63 19.35 -16.42
N SER A 155 -2.73 18.47 -17.41
CA SER A 155 -2.07 18.60 -18.70
C SER A 155 -3.12 18.84 -19.79
N ILE A 156 -2.89 19.86 -20.63
CA ILE A 156 -3.77 20.25 -21.73
C ILE A 156 -2.94 20.14 -23.01
N TYR A 157 -3.34 19.25 -23.93
CA TYR A 157 -2.76 19.09 -25.28
C TYR A 157 -1.22 19.24 -25.35
N SER A 158 -0.46 18.26 -24.84
CA SER A 158 1.03 18.23 -24.84
C SER A 158 1.76 19.44 -24.22
N HIS A 159 1.03 20.39 -23.62
CA HIS A 159 1.63 21.54 -22.94
C HIS A 159 1.89 21.30 -21.46
N LYS A 160 2.66 22.23 -20.88
CA LYS A 160 3.12 22.31 -19.48
C LYS A 160 2.03 21.93 -18.48
N THR A 161 2.35 21.00 -17.57
CA THR A 161 1.48 20.55 -16.49
C THR A 161 1.27 21.67 -15.46
N MET A 162 0.02 22.10 -15.27
CA MET A 162 -0.36 22.96 -14.15
C MET A 162 -0.50 22.13 -12.88
N LYS A 163 0.12 22.60 -11.78
CA LYS A 163 0.07 21.92 -10.48
C LYS A 163 -0.90 22.65 -9.55
N THR A 164 -1.79 21.91 -8.90
CA THR A 164 -2.71 22.44 -7.89
C THR A 164 -2.53 21.68 -6.59
N TYR A 165 -2.32 22.40 -5.48
CA TYR A 165 -2.04 21.81 -4.19
C TYR A 165 -3.20 20.95 -3.67
N ILE A 166 -2.85 19.77 -3.16
CA ILE A 166 -3.74 18.86 -2.44
C ILE A 166 -3.19 18.73 -1.01
N PRO A 167 -3.97 19.07 0.03
CA PRO A 167 -3.54 18.89 1.40
C PRO A 167 -3.40 17.41 1.74
N SER A 168 -2.80 17.12 2.90
CA SER A 168 -2.83 15.77 3.47
C SER A 168 -4.27 15.25 3.60
N LEU A 169 -4.50 13.99 3.22
CA LEU A 169 -5.83 13.36 3.22
C LEU A 169 -5.78 12.06 4.04
N LYS A 170 -6.56 12.00 5.13
CA LYS A 170 -6.76 10.76 5.89
C LYS A 170 -7.52 9.72 5.05
N PRO A 171 -7.53 8.42 5.44
CA PRO A 171 -8.35 7.40 4.80
C PRO A 171 -9.80 7.85 4.60
N GLY A 172 -10.32 7.70 3.38
CA GLY A 172 -11.68 8.09 3.01
C GLY A 172 -11.91 9.58 2.77
N GLN A 173 -10.99 10.47 3.17
CA GLN A 173 -11.11 11.91 2.94
C GLN A 173 -10.87 12.28 1.47
N TYR A 174 -11.46 13.41 1.06
CA TYR A 174 -11.33 13.94 -0.29
C TYR A 174 -11.13 15.45 -0.29
N LYS A 175 -10.55 15.95 -1.38
CA LYS A 175 -10.47 17.37 -1.72
C LYS A 175 -11.00 17.57 -3.13
N THR A 176 -11.93 18.52 -3.28
CA THR A 176 -12.30 19.03 -4.59
C THR A 176 -11.50 20.29 -4.89
N VAL A 177 -10.86 20.32 -6.05
CA VAL A 177 -10.14 21.49 -6.57
C VAL A 177 -10.85 22.06 -7.78
N LYS A 178 -10.91 23.39 -7.85
CA LYS A 178 -11.48 24.14 -8.97
C LYS A 178 -10.34 24.63 -9.84
N ILE A 179 -10.34 24.25 -11.11
CA ILE A 179 -9.31 24.60 -12.09
C ILE A 179 -9.98 25.34 -13.25
N TYR A 180 -9.44 26.50 -13.61
CA TYR A 180 -9.84 27.19 -14.83
C TYR A 180 -9.12 26.59 -16.04
N VAL A 181 -9.88 26.14 -17.03
CA VAL A 181 -9.37 25.64 -18.29
C VAL A 181 -10.20 26.22 -19.42
N LYS A 182 -9.62 27.18 -20.15
CA LYS A 182 -10.26 27.91 -21.26
C LYS A 182 -10.51 27.05 -22.52
N SER A 183 -10.03 25.81 -22.55
CA SER A 183 -9.82 25.03 -23.78
C SER A 183 -10.82 23.89 -24.02
N TYR A 184 -11.20 23.71 -25.29
CA TYR A 184 -12.00 22.60 -25.84
C TYR A 184 -11.20 21.31 -26.08
N TYR A 185 -9.88 21.32 -25.95
CA TYR A 185 -9.02 20.16 -26.24
C TYR A 185 -9.01 19.11 -25.12
N SER A 186 -8.59 17.88 -25.45
CA SER A 186 -8.43 16.76 -24.52
C SER A 186 -7.54 17.08 -23.32
N LYS A 187 -7.89 16.54 -22.15
CA LYS A 187 -7.26 16.87 -20.86
C LYS A 187 -6.94 15.61 -20.08
N THR A 188 -5.80 15.62 -19.43
CA THR A 188 -5.39 14.56 -18.51
C THR A 188 -5.20 15.16 -17.12
N PHE A 189 -5.83 14.53 -16.14
CA PHE A 189 -5.64 14.85 -14.73
C PHE A 189 -4.89 13.70 -14.07
N LYS A 190 -3.86 14.00 -13.29
CA LYS A 190 -3.09 13.01 -12.50
C LYS A 190 -3.01 13.46 -11.05
N ALA A 191 -3.62 12.69 -10.14
CA ALA A 191 -3.40 12.84 -8.69
C ALA A 191 -1.94 12.51 -8.35
N ASP A 192 -1.37 13.25 -7.40
CA ASP A 192 0.06 13.16 -7.06
C ASP A 192 0.99 13.14 -8.29
N CYS A 193 0.90 14.17 -9.13
CA CYS A 193 1.69 14.23 -10.37
C CYS A 193 3.21 14.29 -10.16
N THR A 194 3.64 14.49 -8.91
CA THR A 194 5.05 14.53 -8.48
C THR A 194 5.53 13.21 -7.86
N ASN A 195 4.68 12.19 -7.78
CA ASN A 195 4.99 10.88 -7.17
C ASN A 195 5.59 11.02 -5.77
N LEU A 196 5.02 11.92 -4.96
CA LEU A 196 5.44 12.07 -3.57
C LEU A 196 4.76 11.00 -2.73
N VAL A 197 3.49 10.71 -2.90
CA VAL A 197 2.80 9.76 -2.05
C VAL A 197 3.26 8.33 -2.39
N ASN A 198 3.66 7.56 -1.38
CA ASN A 198 3.95 6.13 -1.58
C ASN A 198 2.63 5.37 -1.66
N GLU A 199 2.13 5.20 -2.87
CA GLU A 199 0.80 4.67 -3.12
C GLU A 199 0.80 3.18 -3.39
N ILE A 200 -0.34 2.54 -3.16
CA ILE A 200 -0.52 1.15 -3.56
C ILE A 200 -0.43 1.07 -5.08
N TYR A 201 -1.16 1.93 -5.81
CA TYR A 201 -1.22 1.92 -7.27
C TYR A 201 -0.92 3.32 -7.79
N GLU A 202 -0.05 3.45 -8.79
CA GLU A 202 0.20 4.77 -9.42
C GLU A 202 -0.65 4.98 -10.68
N TYR A 203 -1.05 3.89 -11.34
CA TYR A 203 -1.76 3.94 -12.62
C TYR A 203 -3.19 4.47 -12.51
N ASN A 204 -3.83 4.28 -11.36
CA ASN A 204 -5.21 4.68 -11.09
C ASN A 204 -5.35 6.17 -10.70
N ASN A 205 -4.24 6.88 -10.61
CA ASN A 205 -4.21 8.32 -10.33
C ASN A 205 -4.62 9.16 -11.55
N VAL A 206 -4.66 8.55 -12.74
CA VAL A 206 -4.87 9.25 -14.01
C VAL A 206 -6.31 9.12 -14.47
N LYS A 207 -6.91 10.25 -14.90
CA LYS A 207 -8.22 10.26 -15.55
C LYS A 207 -8.18 11.10 -16.81
N TYR A 208 -8.57 10.47 -17.92
CA TYR A 208 -8.68 11.11 -19.23
C TYR A 208 -10.08 11.71 -19.41
N ARG A 209 -10.12 12.93 -19.92
CA ARG A 209 -11.34 13.58 -20.40
C ARG A 209 -11.06 14.07 -21.82
N THR A 210 -11.59 13.33 -22.79
CA THR A 210 -11.85 13.84 -24.15
C THR A 210 -12.95 14.88 -24.09
#